data_AF-A0A1J4VYD3-F1
#
_entry.id   AF-A0A1J4VYD3-F1
#
_cell.length_a   1.000
_cell.length_b   1.000
_cell.length_c   1.000
_cell.angle_alpha   90.00
_cell.angle_beta   90.00
_cell.angle_gamma   90.00
#
_symmetry.space_group_name_H-M   'P 1'
#
loop_
_entity.id
_entity.type
_entity.pdbx_description
1 polymer ?
#
loop_
_entity_poly.entity_id
_entity_poly.type
_entity_poly.pdbx_seq_one_letter_code
_entity_poly.pdbx_strand_id
1 'polypeptide(L)'
;MDSKKWWILSGVIVLIIVEIVLFVFNLTELVYYNSLLLIVMVLIFFLHRIFQLPEIYVFGLIVVGLLNLTGGLVFVEGIRLYDFYFGFVKLDMVIHAIGSFMAALIIYHIISTKFKKANKEVLLLLAALSAMGVGALFEVLELGGYIFLENNGVGDYLNNALDLFLNLVGILIASLWISFRK
;
A
#
# COMPACT_ATOMS: atom_id res chain seq x y z
N MET A 1 -25.88 -13.86 -5.91
CA MET A 1 -24.78 -12.89 -6.08
C MET A 1 -24.11 -12.76 -4.72
N ASP A 2 -22.85 -13.22 -4.59
CA ASP A 2 -22.20 -13.47 -3.29
C ASP A 2 -22.11 -12.25 -2.37
N SER A 3 -22.54 -12.39 -1.11
CA SER A 3 -22.50 -11.36 -0.06
C SER A 3 -21.08 -10.83 0.22
N LYS A 4 -20.06 -11.58 -0.20
CA LYS A 4 -18.64 -11.30 -0.03
C LYS A 4 -18.10 -10.15 -0.87
N LYS A 5 -18.86 -9.60 -1.82
CA LYS A 5 -18.42 -8.46 -2.67
C LYS A 5 -18.65 -7.09 -2.04
N TRP A 6 -19.54 -7.00 -1.05
CA TRP A 6 -20.00 -5.72 -0.51
C TRP A 6 -18.94 -4.98 0.30
N TRP A 7 -18.01 -5.68 0.94
CA TRP A 7 -17.05 -5.02 1.83
C TRP A 7 -15.92 -4.31 1.05
N ILE A 8 -15.44 -4.86 -0.07
CA ILE A 8 -14.47 -4.15 -0.94
C ILE A 8 -15.11 -2.89 -1.52
N LEU A 9 -16.35 -3.02 -2.01
CA LEU A 9 -17.12 -1.87 -2.51
C LEU A 9 -17.35 -0.84 -1.40
N SER A 10 -17.62 -1.28 -0.17
CA SER A 10 -17.76 -0.38 0.97
C SER A 10 -16.46 0.37 1.27
N GLY A 11 -15.29 -0.26 1.13
CA GLY A 11 -14.00 0.40 1.27
C GLY A 11 -13.81 1.52 0.24
N VAL A 12 -14.13 1.27 -1.03
CA VAL A 12 -14.11 2.29 -2.09
C VAL A 12 -15.06 3.45 -1.77
N ILE A 13 -16.29 3.14 -1.33
CA ILE A 13 -17.27 4.17 -0.95
C ILE A 13 -16.77 5.01 0.22
N VAL A 14 -16.18 4.39 1.25
CA VAL A 14 -15.59 5.10 2.39
C VAL A 14 -14.50 6.05 1.93
N LEU A 15 -13.60 5.62 1.04
CA LEU A 15 -12.53 6.49 0.52
C LEU A 15 -13.07 7.67 -0.30
N ILE A 16 -14.16 7.47 -1.06
CA ILE A 16 -14.83 8.57 -1.78
C ILE A 16 -15.45 9.57 -0.82
N ILE A 17 -16.10 9.08 0.26
CA ILE A 17 -16.67 9.96 1.28
C ILE A 17 -15.55 10.76 1.97
N VAL A 18 -14.45 10.09 2.34
CA VAL A 18 -13.28 10.75 2.92
C VAL A 18 -12.72 11.81 1.95
N GLU A 19 -12.58 11.49 0.66
CA GLU A 19 -12.11 12.45 -0.35
C GLU A 19 -12.97 13.72 -0.39
N ILE A 20 -14.30 13.57 -0.43
CA ILE A 20 -15.23 14.70 -0.42
C ILE A 20 -15.04 15.55 0.83
N VAL A 21 -14.88 14.92 2.00
CA VAL A 21 -14.62 15.62 3.26
C VAL A 21 -13.31 16.40 3.18
N LEU A 22 -12.20 15.75 2.80
CA LEU A 22 -10.89 16.38 2.68
C LEU A 22 -10.90 17.57 1.72
N PHE A 23 -11.61 17.45 0.60
CA PHE A 23 -11.78 18.53 -0.38
C PHE A 23 -12.56 19.71 0.20
N VAL A 24 -13.67 19.47 0.91
CA VAL A 24 -14.47 20.52 1.57
C VAL A 24 -13.65 21.28 2.62
N PHE A 25 -12.74 20.60 3.31
CA PHE A 25 -11.85 21.21 4.31
C PHE A 25 -10.57 21.82 3.70
N ASN A 26 -10.39 21.82 2.38
CA ASN A 26 -9.21 22.32 1.67
C ASN A 26 -7.89 21.66 2.15
N LEU A 27 -7.94 20.37 2.47
CA LEU A 27 -6.77 19.59 2.89
C LEU A 27 -6.07 18.99 1.68
N THR A 28 -5.49 19.84 0.82
CA THR A 28 -4.95 19.46 -0.51
C THR A 28 -3.94 18.32 -0.48
N GLU A 29 -3.04 18.31 0.51
CA GLU A 29 -2.08 17.23 0.72
C GLU A 29 -2.78 15.87 0.89
N LEU A 30 -3.79 15.81 1.76
CA LEU A 30 -4.51 14.57 2.05
C LEU A 30 -5.41 14.15 0.89
N VAL A 31 -5.97 15.11 0.13
CA VAL A 31 -6.70 14.81 -1.11
C VAL A 31 -5.79 14.10 -2.11
N TYR A 32 -4.56 14.60 -2.29
CA TYR A 32 -3.58 13.99 -3.19
C TYR A 32 -3.29 12.52 -2.81
N TYR A 33 -2.94 12.26 -1.54
CA TYR A 33 -2.59 10.92 -1.09
C TYR A 33 -3.81 9.97 -1.02
N ASN A 34 -4.99 10.46 -0.61
CA ASN A 34 -6.20 9.65 -0.62
C ASN A 34 -6.66 9.30 -2.04
N SER A 35 -6.45 10.19 -3.01
CA SER A 35 -6.63 9.89 -4.43
C SER A 35 -5.77 8.71 -4.90
N LEU A 36 -4.49 8.63 -4.48
CA LEU A 36 -3.63 7.48 -4.78
C LEU A 36 -4.18 6.19 -4.17
N LEU A 37 -4.61 6.24 -2.90
CA LEU A 37 -5.21 5.10 -2.21
C LEU A 37 -6.51 4.63 -2.89
N LEU A 38 -7.33 5.56 -3.37
CA LEU A 38 -8.57 5.26 -4.09
C LEU A 38 -8.27 4.53 -5.41
N ILE A 39 -7.27 4.98 -6.18
CA ILE A 39 -6.83 4.30 -7.41
C ILE A 39 -6.42 2.86 -7.12
N VAL A 40 -5.64 2.66 -6.06
CA VAL A 40 -5.17 1.33 -5.62
C VAL A 40 -6.34 0.44 -5.23
N MET A 41 -7.29 0.95 -4.45
CA MET A 41 -8.47 0.18 -4.04
C MET A 41 -9.36 -0.20 -5.23
N VAL A 42 -9.52 0.70 -6.20
CA VAL A 42 -10.22 0.38 -7.46
C VAL A 42 -9.47 -0.71 -8.24
N LEU A 43 -8.15 -0.60 -8.36
CA LEU A 43 -7.32 -1.63 -9.01
C LEU A 43 -7.48 -2.99 -8.31
N ILE A 44 -7.44 -3.02 -6.98
CA ILE A 44 -7.62 -4.24 -6.19
C ILE A 44 -9.01 -4.84 -6.35
N PHE A 45 -10.06 -4.02 -6.44
CA PHE A 45 -11.40 -4.49 -6.76
C PHE A 45 -11.44 -5.24 -8.11
N PHE A 46 -10.81 -4.69 -9.15
CA PHE A 46 -10.70 -5.35 -10.45
C PHE A 46 -9.86 -6.63 -10.39
N LEU A 47 -8.69 -6.58 -9.74
CA LEU A 47 -7.83 -7.76 -9.59
C LEU A 47 -8.52 -8.87 -8.80
N HIS A 48 -9.28 -8.54 -7.75
CA HIS A 48 -10.09 -9.52 -7.02
C HIS A 48 -11.14 -10.18 -7.91
N ARG A 49 -11.79 -9.41 -8.81
CA ARG A 49 -12.77 -9.96 -9.76
C ARG A 49 -12.14 -10.92 -10.78
N ILE A 50 -10.91 -10.65 -11.21
CA ILE A 50 -10.22 -11.42 -12.25
C ILE A 50 -9.51 -12.65 -11.65
N PHE A 51 -8.82 -12.49 -10.53
CA PHE A 51 -7.92 -13.49 -9.95
C PHE A 51 -8.43 -14.13 -8.66
N GLN A 52 -9.62 -13.74 -8.20
CA GLN A 52 -10.25 -14.26 -6.98
C GLN A 52 -9.30 -14.18 -5.79
N LEU A 53 -8.81 -12.97 -5.53
CA LEU A 53 -7.86 -12.72 -4.44
C LEU A 53 -8.46 -13.20 -3.11
N PRO A 54 -7.70 -13.93 -2.26
CA PRO A 54 -8.12 -14.28 -0.92
C PRO A 54 -8.58 -13.05 -0.13
N GLU A 55 -9.69 -13.18 0.60
CA GLU A 55 -10.29 -12.08 1.36
C GLU A 55 -9.30 -11.45 2.34
N ILE A 56 -8.44 -12.26 2.96
CA ILE A 56 -7.39 -11.79 3.87
C ILE A 56 -6.41 -10.81 3.21
N TYR A 57 -6.15 -10.95 1.90
CA TYR A 57 -5.24 -10.04 1.19
C TYR A 57 -5.87 -8.67 0.98
N VAL A 58 -7.15 -8.66 0.58
CA VAL A 58 -7.87 -7.42 0.38
C VAL A 58 -8.15 -6.73 1.72
N PHE A 59 -8.40 -7.49 2.78
CA PHE A 59 -8.57 -6.95 4.13
C PHE A 59 -7.27 -6.31 4.64
N GLY A 60 -6.13 -6.97 4.45
CA GLY A 60 -4.83 -6.40 4.80
C GLY A 60 -4.56 -5.08 4.08
N LEU A 61 -4.93 -4.94 2.81
CA LEU A 61 -4.80 -3.67 2.09
C LEU A 61 -5.76 -2.58 2.59
N ILE A 62 -6.98 -2.93 3.01
CA ILE A 62 -7.87 -1.97 3.68
C ILE A 62 -7.23 -1.48 4.98
N VAL A 63 -6.65 -2.37 5.77
CA VAL A 63 -5.93 -1.99 7.00
C VAL A 63 -4.76 -1.06 6.68
N VAL A 64 -3.96 -1.36 5.66
CA VAL A 64 -2.87 -0.47 5.22
C VAL A 64 -3.42 0.89 4.79
N GLY A 65 -4.50 0.94 4.01
CA GLY A 65 -5.14 2.19 3.60
C GLY A 65 -5.68 3.02 4.77
N LEU A 66 -6.29 2.37 5.75
CA LEU A 66 -6.75 3.03 6.98
C LEU A 66 -5.58 3.57 7.79
N LEU A 67 -4.51 2.78 7.94
CA LEU A 67 -3.29 3.23 8.61
C LEU A 67 -2.71 4.47 7.90
N ASN A 68 -2.69 4.48 6.57
CA ASN A 68 -2.25 5.64 5.79
C ASN A 68 -3.09 6.89 6.08
N LEU A 69 -4.41 6.76 6.01
CA LEU A 69 -5.33 7.86 6.31
C LEU A 69 -5.17 8.38 7.74
N THR A 70 -5.15 7.48 8.72
CA THR A 70 -4.97 7.87 10.13
C THR A 70 -3.60 8.49 10.36
N GLY A 71 -2.58 8.03 9.65
CA GLY A 71 -1.22 8.52 9.72
C GLY A 71 -1.09 9.99 9.36
N GLY A 72 -1.79 10.43 8.31
CA GLY A 72 -1.84 11.83 7.87
C GLY A 72 -2.83 12.71 8.64
N LEU A 73 -3.88 12.13 9.24
CA LEU A 73 -4.97 12.86 9.90
C LEU A 73 -4.82 13.01 11.41
N VAL A 74 -4.17 12.05 12.08
CA VAL A 74 -4.08 12.01 13.54
C VAL A 74 -2.82 12.72 13.99
N PHE A 75 -2.98 13.60 14.98
CA PHE A 75 -1.89 14.29 15.64
C PHE A 75 -1.85 13.90 17.12
N VAL A 76 -0.67 13.54 17.61
CA VAL A 76 -0.41 13.24 19.01
C VAL A 76 0.62 14.25 19.50
N GLU A 77 0.24 15.06 20.48
CA GLU A 77 1.08 16.16 21.01
C GLU A 77 1.55 17.15 19.93
N GLY A 78 0.73 17.35 18.89
CA GLY A 78 1.04 18.26 17.76
C GLY A 78 1.94 17.63 16.69
N ILE A 79 2.39 16.39 16.87
CA ILE A 79 3.16 15.63 15.88
C ILE A 79 2.21 14.75 15.09
N ARG A 80 2.31 14.81 13.76
CA ARG A 80 1.55 13.94 12.86
C ARG A 80 1.93 12.48 13.12
N LEU A 81 0.96 11.57 13.14
CA LEU A 81 1.19 10.17 13.49
C LEU A 81 2.27 9.50 12.61
N TYR A 82 2.36 9.87 11.34
CA TYR A 82 3.43 9.46 10.43
C TYR A 82 4.85 9.88 10.83
N ASP A 83 4.98 11.03 11.49
CA ASP A 83 6.27 11.61 11.86
C ASP A 83 6.82 11.04 13.18
N PHE A 84 6.18 10.01 13.74
CA PHE A 84 6.74 9.27 14.88
C PHE A 84 7.91 8.39 14.44
N TYR A 85 9.04 8.55 15.13
CA TYR A 85 10.27 7.80 14.87
C TYR A 85 10.52 6.72 15.93
N PHE A 86 10.93 5.55 15.45
CA PHE A 86 11.50 4.47 16.25
C PHE A 86 12.95 4.27 15.81
N GLY A 87 13.86 5.06 16.41
CA GLY A 87 15.23 5.16 15.92
C GLY A 87 15.28 5.92 14.60
N PHE A 88 15.77 5.28 13.53
CA PHE A 88 15.81 5.89 12.18
C PHE A 88 14.58 5.56 11.31
N VAL A 89 13.63 4.76 11.83
CA VAL A 89 12.46 4.30 11.09
C VAL A 89 11.24 5.15 11.48
N LYS A 90 10.63 5.83 10.52
CA LYS A 90 9.33 6.50 10.69
C LYS A 90 8.20 5.47 10.71
N LEU A 91 7.08 5.78 11.36
CA LEU A 91 5.88 4.94 11.29
C LEU A 91 5.38 4.77 9.85
N ASP A 92 5.48 5.81 9.04
CA ASP A 92 5.20 5.79 7.60
C ASP A 92 5.95 4.65 6.88
N MET A 93 7.28 4.57 7.09
CA MET A 93 8.13 3.52 6.54
C MET A 93 7.72 2.09 6.99
N VAL A 94 7.18 1.96 8.21
CA VAL A 94 6.64 0.66 8.69
C VAL A 94 5.38 0.29 7.91
N ILE A 95 4.52 1.27 7.64
CA ILE A 95 3.30 1.07 6.87
C ILE A 95 3.64 0.73 5.41
N HIS A 96 4.68 1.34 4.83
CA HIS A 96 5.25 0.96 3.52
C HIS A 96 5.73 -0.50 3.51
N ALA A 97 6.47 -0.94 4.53
CA ALA A 97 6.87 -2.34 4.66
C ALA A 97 5.67 -3.30 4.71
N ILE A 98 4.60 -2.96 5.44
CA ILE A 98 3.37 -3.77 5.49
C ILE A 98 2.66 -3.76 4.13
N GLY A 99 2.55 -2.61 3.48
CA GLY A 99 1.97 -2.48 2.14
C GLY A 99 2.70 -3.32 1.10
N SER A 100 4.03 -3.26 1.10
CA SER A 100 4.91 -4.02 0.21
C SER A 100 4.89 -5.53 0.49
N PHE A 101 4.77 -5.92 1.76
CA PHE A 101 4.47 -7.30 2.15
C PHE A 101 3.16 -7.76 1.49
N MET A 102 2.07 -7.00 1.62
CA MET A 102 0.78 -7.35 1.01
C MET A 102 0.83 -7.39 -0.52
N ALA A 103 1.54 -6.44 -1.14
CA ALA A 103 1.74 -6.40 -2.58
C ALA A 103 2.44 -7.68 -3.09
N ALA A 104 3.52 -8.12 -2.43
CA ALA A 104 4.21 -9.36 -2.78
C ALA A 104 3.31 -10.60 -2.71
N LEU A 105 2.44 -10.69 -1.70
CA LEU A 105 1.48 -11.81 -1.59
C LEU A 105 0.47 -11.84 -2.72
N ILE A 106 -0.09 -10.68 -3.04
CA ILE A 106 -1.10 -10.52 -4.09
C ILE A 106 -0.47 -10.84 -5.43
N ILE A 107 0.70 -10.29 -5.72
CA ILE A 107 1.41 -10.53 -6.97
C ILE A 107 1.78 -12.01 -7.09
N TYR A 108 2.33 -12.63 -6.04
CA TYR A 108 2.64 -14.06 -6.06
C TYR A 108 1.39 -14.89 -6.34
N HIS A 109 0.26 -14.62 -5.69
CA HIS A 109 -1.01 -15.32 -5.93
C HIS A 109 -1.50 -15.16 -7.38
N ILE A 110 -1.42 -13.96 -7.93
CA ILE A 110 -1.79 -13.67 -9.32
C ILE A 110 -0.92 -14.48 -10.30
N ILE A 111 0.40 -14.47 -10.10
CA ILE A 111 1.33 -15.16 -11.00
C ILE A 111 1.19 -16.69 -10.82
N SER A 112 1.10 -17.20 -9.59
CA SER A 112 1.01 -18.64 -9.31
C SER A 112 -0.29 -19.27 -9.81
N THR A 113 -1.40 -18.52 -9.82
CA THR A 113 -2.67 -19.00 -10.38
C THR A 113 -2.61 -19.16 -11.91
N LYS A 114 -1.81 -18.33 -12.59
CA LYS A 114 -1.61 -18.40 -14.05
C LYS A 114 -0.52 -19.40 -14.45
N PHE A 115 0.58 -19.49 -13.70
CA PHE A 115 1.76 -20.28 -14.04
C PHE A 115 1.95 -21.50 -13.10
N LYS A 116 0.95 -22.37 -13.02
CA LYS A 116 0.91 -23.49 -12.05
C LYS A 116 2.06 -24.51 -12.13
N LYS A 117 2.77 -24.58 -13.26
CA LYS A 117 3.89 -25.51 -13.49
C LYS A 117 5.26 -24.85 -13.34
N ALA A 118 5.30 -23.54 -13.09
CA ALA A 118 6.56 -22.83 -12.94
C ALA A 118 7.22 -23.20 -11.60
N ASN A 119 8.54 -23.10 -11.59
CA ASN A 119 9.34 -23.29 -10.39
C ASN A 119 8.98 -22.22 -9.33
N LYS A 120 8.79 -22.64 -8.07
CA LYS A 120 8.32 -21.78 -6.98
C LYS A 120 9.30 -20.63 -6.71
N GLU A 121 10.59 -20.90 -6.73
CA GLU A 121 11.64 -19.92 -6.50
C GLU A 121 11.65 -18.84 -7.59
N VAL A 122 11.43 -19.20 -8.85
CA VAL A 122 11.27 -18.25 -9.96
C VAL A 122 10.02 -17.38 -9.75
N LEU A 123 8.89 -17.97 -9.35
CA LEU A 123 7.67 -17.21 -9.07
C LEU A 123 7.84 -16.23 -7.89
N LEU A 124 8.56 -16.65 -6.85
CA LEU A 124 8.90 -15.79 -5.71
C LEU A 124 9.77 -14.61 -6.12
N LEU A 125 10.80 -14.86 -6.94
CA LEU A 125 11.67 -13.80 -7.46
C LEU A 125 10.89 -12.80 -8.32
N LEU A 126 10.05 -13.28 -9.24
CA LEU A 126 9.23 -12.41 -10.07
C LEU A 126 8.23 -11.58 -9.25
N ALA A 127 7.62 -12.20 -8.24
CA ALA A 127 6.73 -11.50 -7.33
C ALA A 127 7.47 -10.42 -6.52
N ALA A 128 8.66 -10.73 -5.99
CA ALA A 128 9.47 -9.79 -5.24
C ALA A 128 9.91 -8.58 -6.10
N LEU A 129 10.42 -8.83 -7.31
CA LEU A 129 10.83 -7.76 -8.23
C LEU A 129 9.64 -6.89 -8.66
N SER A 130 8.50 -7.52 -8.91
CA SER A 130 7.27 -6.80 -9.29
C SER A 130 6.72 -5.98 -8.12
N ALA A 131 6.77 -6.49 -6.90
CA ALA A 131 6.38 -5.76 -5.69
C ALA A 131 7.32 -4.57 -5.43
N MET A 132 8.64 -4.74 -5.61
CA MET A 132 9.60 -3.63 -5.57
C MET A 132 9.26 -2.56 -6.63
N GLY A 133 8.86 -2.97 -7.83
CA GLY A 133 8.42 -2.06 -8.88
C GLY A 133 7.15 -1.28 -8.49
N VAL A 134 6.20 -1.92 -7.79
CA VAL A 134 5.04 -1.23 -7.22
C VAL A 134 5.48 -0.21 -6.17
N GLY A 135 6.34 -0.59 -5.22
CA GLY A 135 6.89 0.33 -4.23
C GLY A 135 7.55 1.54 -4.89
N ALA A 136 8.45 1.31 -5.85
CA ALA A 136 9.10 2.39 -6.60
C ALA A 136 8.12 3.30 -7.36
N LEU A 137 7.01 2.76 -7.88
CA LEU A 137 5.98 3.58 -8.50
C LEU A 137 5.29 4.50 -7.47
N PHE A 138 5.05 4.01 -6.25
CA PHE A 138 4.52 4.85 -5.17
C PHE A 138 5.51 5.96 -4.80
N GLU A 139 6.79 5.65 -4.63
CA GLU A 139 7.81 6.67 -4.31
C GLU A 139 7.90 7.77 -5.40
N VAL A 140 7.69 7.42 -6.67
CA VAL A 140 7.64 8.41 -7.77
C VAL A 140 6.41 9.31 -7.66
N LEU A 141 5.27 8.77 -7.23
CA LEU A 141 4.06 9.56 -6.99
C LEU A 141 4.27 10.46 -5.76
N GLU A 142 4.86 9.96 -4.68
CA GLU A 142 5.15 10.76 -3.50
C GLU A 142 6.15 11.88 -3.76
N LEU A 143 7.18 11.63 -4.59
CA LEU A 143 8.07 12.66 -5.10
C LEU A 143 7.30 13.73 -5.88
N GLY A 144 6.29 13.34 -6.65
CA GLY A 144 5.37 14.28 -7.29
C GLY A 144 4.66 15.18 -6.27
N GLY A 145 4.12 14.58 -5.21
CA GLY A 145 3.58 15.32 -4.06
C GLY A 145 4.59 16.32 -3.49
N TYR A 146 5.80 15.86 -3.17
CA TYR A 146 6.89 16.68 -2.63
C TYR A 146 7.25 17.89 -3.52
N ILE A 147 7.23 17.72 -4.84
CA ILE A 147 7.56 18.80 -5.79
C ILE A 147 6.42 19.81 -5.93
N PHE A 148 5.16 19.36 -5.93
CA PHE A 148 4.02 20.18 -6.31
C PHE A 148 3.19 20.71 -5.13
N LEU A 149 3.34 20.15 -3.92
CA LEU A 149 2.58 20.53 -2.73
C LEU A 149 3.50 21.18 -1.70
N GLU A 150 3.02 22.24 -1.05
CA GLU A 150 3.76 22.95 -0.01
C GLU A 150 3.78 22.15 1.30
N ASN A 151 4.91 22.17 2.03
CA ASN A 151 5.08 21.55 3.36
C ASN A 151 4.83 20.04 3.43
N ASN A 152 5.21 19.29 2.40
CA ASN A 152 5.15 17.83 2.44
C ASN A 152 6.31 17.23 3.26
N GLY A 153 5.97 16.40 4.24
CA GLY A 153 6.93 15.70 5.12
C GLY A 153 7.49 14.38 4.54
N VAL A 154 7.11 14.06 3.30
CA VAL A 154 7.44 12.83 2.57
C VAL A 154 7.74 13.12 1.09
N GLY A 155 8.48 12.23 0.41
CA GLY A 155 8.83 12.31 -1.00
C GLY A 155 10.22 12.87 -1.31
N ASP A 156 11.03 13.22 -0.30
CA ASP A 156 12.43 13.62 -0.51
C ASP A 156 13.34 12.42 -0.80
N TYR A 157 14.58 12.68 -1.23
CA TYR A 157 15.51 11.61 -1.62
C TYR A 157 15.79 10.60 -0.49
N LEU A 158 15.98 11.08 0.74
CA LEU A 158 16.35 10.20 1.86
C LEU A 158 15.14 9.39 2.33
N ASN A 159 13.96 10.01 2.38
CA ASN A 159 12.69 9.33 2.65
C ASN A 159 12.47 8.21 1.64
N ASN A 160 12.42 8.53 0.34
CA ASN A 160 12.20 7.52 -0.70
C ASN A 160 13.23 6.38 -0.67
N ALA A 161 14.51 6.68 -0.38
CA ALA A 161 15.54 5.66 -0.28
C ALA A 161 15.30 4.70 0.90
N LEU A 162 14.87 5.24 2.04
CA LEU A 162 14.52 4.46 3.22
C LEU A 162 13.20 3.69 3.02
N ASP A 163 12.22 4.26 2.35
CA ASP A 163 10.96 3.59 2.02
C ASP A 163 11.20 2.41 1.08
N LEU A 164 12.03 2.57 0.03
CA LEU A 164 12.45 1.44 -0.81
C LEU A 164 13.18 0.34 -0.02
N PHE A 165 14.00 0.73 0.96
CA PHE A 165 14.66 -0.23 1.83
C PHE A 165 13.66 -0.99 2.71
N LEU A 166 12.70 -0.31 3.33
CA LEU A 166 11.66 -0.95 4.15
C LEU A 166 10.67 -1.76 3.31
N ASN A 167 10.37 -1.31 2.09
CA ASN A 167 9.62 -2.06 1.09
C ASN A 167 10.29 -3.41 0.80
N LEU A 168 11.61 -3.39 0.57
CA LEU A 168 12.39 -4.63 0.38
C LEU A 168 12.30 -5.55 1.60
N VAL A 169 12.40 -5.02 2.82
CA VAL A 169 12.23 -5.82 4.05
C VAL A 169 10.87 -6.50 4.10
N GLY A 170 9.78 -5.75 3.85
CA GLY A 170 8.42 -6.29 3.79
C GLY A 170 8.27 -7.40 2.74
N ILE A 171 8.84 -7.19 1.56
CA ILE A 171 8.83 -8.16 0.46
C ILE A 171 9.60 -9.43 0.82
N LEU A 172 10.78 -9.31 1.43
CA LEU A 172 11.56 -10.47 1.87
C LEU A 172 10.81 -11.29 2.92
N ILE A 173 10.14 -10.63 3.87
CA ILE A 173 9.29 -11.31 4.85
C ILE A 173 8.13 -12.04 4.17
N ALA A 174 7.49 -11.44 3.15
CA ALA A 174 6.44 -12.08 2.38
C ALA A 174 6.96 -13.31 1.63
N SER A 175 8.10 -13.19 0.95
CA SER A 175 8.73 -14.30 0.22
C SER A 175 9.10 -15.45 1.15
N LEU A 176 9.66 -15.16 2.34
CA LEU A 176 9.94 -16.15 3.37
C LEU A 176 8.64 -16.83 3.83
N TRP A 177 7.60 -16.06 4.15
CA TRP A 177 6.32 -16.62 4.58
C TRP A 177 5.70 -17.56 3.52
N ILE A 178 5.72 -17.17 2.25
CA ILE A 178 5.27 -18.01 1.14
C ILE A 178 6.15 -19.26 1.01
N SER A 179 7.47 -19.13 1.18
CA SER A 179 8.40 -20.26 1.07
C SER A 179 8.06 -21.39 2.06
N PHE A 180 7.69 -21.03 3.30
CA PHE A 180 7.32 -21.96 4.36
C PHE A 180 5.89 -22.50 4.26
N ARG A 181 5.01 -21.85 3.48
CA ARG A 181 3.70 -22.41 3.16
C ARG A 181 3.83 -23.51 2.11
N LYS A 182 3.33 -24.71 2.46
CA LYS A 182 3.17 -25.85 1.55
C LYS A 182 2.07 -25.57 0.53
#